data_AF-A0A968JVY9-F1
#
_entry.id   AF-A0A968JVY9-F1
#
_cell.length_a   1.000
_cell.length_b   1.000
_cell.length_c   1.000
_cell.angle_alpha   90.00
_cell.angle_beta   90.00
_cell.angle_gamma   90.00
#
_symmetry.space_group_name_H-M   'P 1'
#
loop_
_entity.id
_entity.type
_entity.pdbx_description
1 polymer ?
#
loop_
_entity_poly.entity_id
_entity_poly.type
_entity_poly.pdbx_seq_one_letter_code
_entity_poly.pdbx_strand_id
1 'polypeptide(L)'
;MYSSLEQNTPDGLLATMYNGINFNTFRVNRVQPNVNIQLNEGTPPDPEFANSPVTSLVWPAGIRKFSYRMNPDVPAGNFPDQDNVQIAFNVLDDSQKKFYPYPKGTMPKYVNYQCSDYEYALNPVSEEYGGGTEMYRIRHPQMPLKHHYPRQPKTSFDGAVKGAKLIIVREGNTRIVEAAIPWSEIPEVWKKVEEGKTVKFSYRVNDNTNRGCMELSKNRSVAKINGSFQVDWVEHWANELEFAFEK
;
A
#
# COMPACT_ATOMS: atom_id res chain seq x y z
N MET A 1 -12.97 7.30 -26.98
CA MET A 1 -13.73 6.28 -27.74
C MET A 1 -14.14 5.20 -26.75
N TYR A 2 -15.39 4.75 -26.78
CA TYR A 2 -15.89 3.62 -25.98
C TYR A 2 -16.33 2.50 -26.92
N SER A 3 -16.05 1.25 -26.55
CA SER A 3 -16.50 0.05 -27.26
C SER A 3 -17.40 -0.78 -26.34
N SER A 4 -18.57 -1.20 -26.82
CA SER A 4 -19.39 -2.22 -26.17
C SER A 4 -19.42 -3.49 -27.04
N LEU A 5 -19.26 -4.65 -26.40
CA LEU A 5 -19.37 -5.97 -27.01
C LEU A 5 -20.76 -6.49 -26.65
N GLU A 6 -21.67 -6.49 -27.62
CA GLU A 6 -23.10 -6.65 -27.30
C GLU A 6 -23.73 -7.96 -27.77
N GLN A 7 -23.11 -8.74 -28.66
CA GLN A 7 -23.68 -10.02 -29.11
C GLN A 7 -22.65 -11.00 -29.69
N ASN A 8 -22.74 -12.27 -29.29
CA ASN A 8 -22.07 -13.39 -29.95
C ASN A 8 -22.82 -13.75 -31.23
N THR A 9 -22.18 -13.63 -32.37
CA THR A 9 -22.68 -14.11 -33.67
C THR A 9 -21.94 -15.40 -34.04
N PRO A 10 -22.47 -16.25 -34.94
CA PRO A 10 -21.81 -17.49 -35.38
C PRO A 10 -20.39 -17.28 -35.92
N ASP A 11 -20.11 -16.08 -36.44
CA ASP A 11 -18.86 -15.72 -37.11
C ASP A 11 -17.92 -14.83 -36.25
N GLY A 12 -18.30 -14.53 -35.00
CA GLY A 12 -17.49 -13.71 -34.08
C GLY A 12 -18.28 -12.75 -33.18
N LEU A 13 -17.59 -11.81 -32.55
CA LEU A 13 -18.18 -10.80 -31.67
C LEU A 13 -18.59 -9.56 -32.47
N LEU A 14 -19.84 -9.12 -32.31
CA LEU A 14 -20.28 -7.83 -32.84
C LEU A 14 -19.69 -6.71 -31.98
N ALA A 15 -18.72 -5.98 -32.52
CA ALA A 15 -18.19 -4.76 -31.96
C ALA A 15 -18.95 -3.56 -32.53
N THR A 16 -19.50 -2.74 -31.63
CA THR A 16 -20.03 -1.42 -32.00
C THR A 16 -19.07 -0.34 -31.51
N MET A 17 -18.59 0.49 -32.43
CA MET A 17 -17.67 1.59 -32.13
C MET A 17 -18.36 2.93 -32.41
N TYR A 18 -18.24 3.86 -31.45
CA TYR A 18 -18.88 5.16 -31.51
C TYR A 18 -17.84 6.30 -31.59
N ASN A 19 -18.12 7.29 -32.43
CA ASN A 19 -17.41 8.57 -32.46
C ASN A 19 -18.27 9.71 -31.88
N GLY A 20 -17.62 10.69 -31.26
CA GLY A 20 -18.22 11.90 -30.69
C GLY A 20 -18.65 11.80 -29.21
N ILE A 21 -18.86 12.97 -28.59
CA ILE A 21 -19.23 13.11 -27.16
C ILE A 21 -20.61 12.56 -26.80
N ASN A 22 -21.52 12.48 -27.79
CA ASN A 22 -22.90 12.04 -27.60
C ASN A 22 -23.13 10.62 -28.13
N PHE A 23 -22.07 9.89 -28.48
CA PHE A 23 -22.14 8.53 -29.04
C PHE A 23 -23.06 8.40 -30.27
N ASN A 24 -23.28 9.50 -31.01
CA ASN A 24 -24.28 9.58 -32.07
C ASN A 24 -23.71 10.06 -33.41
N THR A 25 -22.40 10.33 -33.49
CA THR A 25 -21.81 11.00 -34.65
C THR A 25 -21.38 10.01 -35.73
N PHE A 26 -20.89 8.83 -35.35
CA PHE A 26 -20.53 7.75 -36.28
C PHE A 26 -20.64 6.41 -35.57
N ARG A 27 -21.26 5.42 -36.22
CA ARG A 27 -21.44 4.06 -35.69
C ARG A 27 -20.86 3.07 -36.69
N VAL A 28 -19.79 2.39 -36.30
CA VAL A 28 -19.28 1.22 -37.03
C VAL A 28 -19.75 -0.02 -36.29
N ASN A 29 -20.43 -0.91 -37.01
CA ASN A 29 -20.79 -2.24 -36.53
C ASN A 29 -19.97 -3.25 -37.31
N ARG A 30 -19.15 -4.04 -36.63
CA ARG A 30 -18.34 -5.07 -37.29
C ARG A 30 -18.32 -6.34 -36.47
N VAL A 31 -18.51 -7.48 -37.13
CA VAL A 31 -18.25 -8.78 -36.53
C VAL A 31 -16.74 -9.05 -36.60
N GLN A 32 -16.11 -9.20 -35.45
CA GLN A 32 -14.70 -9.55 -35.34
C GLN A 32 -14.57 -11.01 -34.90
N PRO A 33 -13.92 -11.88 -35.70
CA PRO A 33 -13.66 -13.25 -35.29
C PRO A 33 -12.61 -13.33 -34.16
N ASN A 34 -11.72 -12.33 -34.08
CA ASN A 34 -10.72 -12.17 -33.02
C ASN A 34 -10.71 -10.71 -32.55
N VAL A 35 -10.86 -10.47 -31.24
CA VAL A 35 -10.81 -9.11 -30.65
C VAL A 35 -9.35 -8.77 -30.34
N ASN A 36 -8.78 -7.80 -31.05
CA ASN A 36 -7.45 -7.24 -30.76
C ASN A 36 -7.58 -5.74 -30.45
N ILE A 37 -7.32 -5.36 -29.20
CA ILE A 37 -7.48 -3.98 -28.69
C ILE A 37 -6.12 -3.28 -28.59
N GLN A 38 -5.06 -3.81 -29.23
CA GLN A 38 -3.78 -3.11 -29.28
C GLN A 38 -3.87 -1.90 -30.22
N LEU A 39 -4.02 -0.72 -29.61
CA LEU A 39 -4.04 0.57 -30.31
C LEU A 39 -2.65 1.19 -30.21
N ASN A 40 -1.94 1.25 -31.33
CA ASN A 40 -0.67 1.98 -31.38
C ASN A 40 -0.97 3.48 -31.43
N GLU A 41 -0.10 4.27 -30.81
CA GLU A 41 -0.21 5.72 -30.79
C GLU A 41 -0.23 6.26 -32.23
N GLY A 42 -1.24 7.09 -32.55
CA GLY A 42 -1.42 7.67 -33.89
C GLY A 42 -2.13 6.80 -34.92
N THR A 43 -2.40 5.51 -34.64
CA THR A 43 -3.22 4.67 -35.54
C THR A 43 -4.70 4.73 -35.19
N PRO A 44 -5.60 4.85 -36.19
CA PRO A 44 -7.02 4.71 -35.96
C PRO A 44 -7.34 3.27 -35.50
N PRO A 45 -8.28 3.10 -34.56
CA PRO A 45 -8.62 1.81 -33.99
C PRO A 45 -9.36 0.86 -34.97
N ASP A 46 -9.85 1.39 -36.09
CA ASP A 46 -10.34 0.61 -37.22
C ASP A 46 -10.02 1.37 -38.53
N PRO A 47 -9.69 0.68 -39.65
CA PRO A 47 -9.48 1.29 -40.96
C PRO A 47 -10.63 2.19 -41.43
N GLU A 48 -11.87 1.96 -41.02
CA GLU A 48 -12.99 2.85 -41.34
C GLU A 48 -12.83 4.26 -40.72
N PHE A 49 -12.07 4.37 -39.62
CA PHE A 49 -11.70 5.66 -39.04
C PHE A 49 -10.46 6.29 -39.69
N ALA A 50 -9.81 5.63 -40.66
CA ALA A 50 -8.63 6.20 -41.34
C ALA A 50 -8.97 7.46 -42.17
N ASN A 51 -10.19 7.54 -42.69
CA ASN A 51 -10.66 8.67 -43.50
C ASN A 51 -11.57 9.64 -42.73
N SER A 52 -11.84 9.36 -41.45
CA SER A 52 -12.71 10.20 -40.60
C SER A 52 -11.88 10.78 -39.46
N PRO A 53 -11.71 12.11 -39.36
CA PRO A 53 -10.89 12.69 -38.30
C PRO A 53 -11.45 12.32 -36.93
N VAL A 54 -10.61 11.69 -36.10
CA VAL A 54 -10.93 11.43 -34.70
C VAL A 54 -10.95 12.78 -34.00
N THR A 55 -12.12 13.20 -33.50
CA THR A 55 -12.21 14.46 -32.76
C THR A 55 -11.55 14.28 -31.41
N SER A 56 -10.38 14.91 -31.21
CA SER A 56 -9.77 15.01 -29.89
C SER A 56 -10.73 15.72 -28.95
N LEU A 57 -11.14 15.03 -27.88
CA LEU A 57 -11.99 15.62 -26.87
C LEU A 57 -11.13 16.55 -25.99
N VAL A 58 -11.50 17.83 -25.98
CA VAL A 58 -10.87 18.81 -25.10
C VAL A 58 -11.61 18.77 -23.76
N TRP A 59 -10.85 18.65 -22.67
CA TRP A 59 -11.42 18.75 -21.34
C TRP A 59 -12.10 20.13 -21.15
N PRO A 60 -13.36 20.21 -20.67
CA PRO A 60 -14.05 21.49 -20.54
C PRO A 60 -13.26 22.50 -19.69
N ALA A 61 -13.17 23.73 -20.17
CA ALA A 61 -12.51 24.81 -19.45
C ALA A 61 -13.18 25.04 -18.08
N GLY A 62 -12.37 25.27 -17.04
CA GLY A 62 -12.87 25.53 -15.68
C GLY A 62 -13.35 24.29 -14.91
N ILE A 63 -13.49 23.12 -15.56
CA ILE A 63 -13.73 21.87 -14.85
C ILE A 63 -12.39 21.33 -14.36
N ARG A 64 -12.25 21.21 -13.04
CA ARG A 64 -11.05 20.62 -12.44
C ARG A 64 -10.88 19.20 -12.99
N LYS A 65 -9.71 18.90 -13.53
CA LYS A 65 -9.31 17.53 -13.91
C LYS A 65 -9.13 16.70 -12.63
N PHE A 66 -10.21 16.32 -11.97
CA PHE A 66 -10.13 15.26 -10.96
C PHE A 66 -10.12 13.93 -11.71
N SER A 67 -9.00 13.21 -11.70
CA SER A 67 -9.12 11.77 -11.60
C SER A 67 -9.57 11.49 -10.16
N TYR A 68 -10.72 10.84 -9.97
CA TYR A 68 -11.15 10.38 -8.63
C TYR A 68 -10.25 9.27 -8.06
N ARG A 69 -9.03 9.12 -8.58
CA ARG A 69 -8.04 8.10 -8.25
C ARG A 69 -6.66 8.75 -8.20
N MET A 70 -6.49 9.74 -7.32
CA MET A 70 -5.15 10.00 -6.79
C MET A 70 -4.96 9.08 -5.60
N ASN A 71 -3.91 8.28 -5.65
CA ASN A 71 -3.55 7.41 -4.55
C ASN A 71 -3.24 8.26 -3.32
N PRO A 72 -3.74 7.89 -2.14
CA PRO A 72 -3.51 8.66 -0.94
C PRO A 72 -2.04 8.56 -0.55
N ASP A 73 -1.40 9.70 -0.31
CA ASP A 73 -0.08 9.75 0.30
C ASP A 73 -0.23 9.50 1.80
N VAL A 74 0.27 8.34 2.26
CA VAL A 74 0.14 7.91 3.65
C VAL A 74 1.50 7.55 4.24
N PRO A 75 1.72 7.78 5.54
CA PRO A 75 3.06 7.64 6.13
C PRO A 75 3.66 6.23 6.06
N ALA A 76 2.84 5.20 5.81
CA ALA A 76 3.30 3.80 5.71
C ALA A 76 4.25 3.54 4.54
N GLY A 77 4.20 4.35 3.47
CA GLY A 77 5.12 4.28 2.33
C GLY A 77 4.90 3.11 1.35
N ASN A 78 4.08 2.11 1.69
CA ASN A 78 3.73 1.00 0.79
C ASN A 78 2.94 1.46 -0.44
N PHE A 79 2.36 2.65 -0.40
CA PHE A 79 1.51 3.20 -1.46
C PHE A 79 1.48 4.72 -1.28
N PRO A 80 1.87 5.55 -2.27
CA PRO A 80 2.20 5.23 -3.66
C PRO A 80 3.69 4.90 -3.92
N ASP A 81 4.26 3.92 -3.21
CA ASP A 81 5.67 3.49 -3.35
C ASP A 81 6.67 4.59 -2.95
N GLN A 82 6.81 4.81 -1.65
CA GLN A 82 7.81 5.71 -1.08
C GLN A 82 9.02 4.93 -0.57
N ASP A 83 10.18 5.59 -0.59
CA ASP A 83 11.39 5.07 0.04
C ASP A 83 11.28 5.19 1.56
N ASN A 84 10.92 4.11 2.25
CA ASN A 84 10.97 4.08 3.71
C ASN A 84 11.25 2.67 4.26
N VAL A 85 11.35 2.57 5.58
CA VAL A 85 11.34 1.30 6.30
C VAL A 85 10.19 1.32 7.30
N GLN A 86 9.32 0.32 7.29
CA GLN A 86 8.40 0.07 8.39
C GLN A 86 9.02 -0.94 9.36
N ILE A 87 8.84 -0.70 10.65
CA ILE A 87 9.22 -1.62 11.72
C ILE A 87 8.03 -1.91 12.61
N ALA A 88 7.95 -3.12 13.15
CA ALA A 88 6.85 -3.53 14.01
C ALA A 88 7.29 -4.44 15.15
N PHE A 89 6.65 -4.25 16.31
CA PHE A 89 6.80 -5.12 17.48
C PHE A 89 5.49 -5.83 17.80
N ASN A 90 5.59 -7.10 18.18
CA ASN A 90 4.48 -7.95 18.62
C ASN A 90 4.82 -8.48 20.01
N VAL A 91 4.23 -7.88 21.04
CA VAL A 91 4.61 -8.05 22.45
C VAL A 91 3.41 -8.27 23.37
N LEU A 92 2.21 -7.92 22.92
CA LEU A 92 0.99 -8.10 23.68
C LEU A 92 0.49 -9.54 23.56
N ASP A 93 -0.11 -10.01 24.65
CA ASP A 93 -0.81 -11.29 24.65
C ASP A 93 -2.13 -11.16 23.87
N ASP A 94 -2.63 -12.28 23.32
CA ASP A 94 -3.84 -12.29 22.48
C ASP A 94 -5.09 -11.74 23.21
N SER A 95 -5.14 -11.86 24.55
CA SER A 95 -6.23 -11.30 25.37
C SER A 95 -6.26 -9.77 25.43
N GLN A 96 -5.13 -9.12 25.11
CA GLN A 96 -4.99 -7.66 25.08
C GLN A 96 -5.28 -7.08 23.69
N LYS A 97 -5.38 -7.94 22.67
CA LYS A 97 -5.55 -7.52 21.27
C LYS A 97 -7.02 -7.31 20.93
N LYS A 98 -7.26 -6.41 19.99
CA LYS A 98 -8.62 -5.99 19.60
C LYS A 98 -9.25 -6.95 18.60
N PHE A 99 -8.43 -7.67 17.85
CA PHE A 99 -8.91 -8.60 16.83
C PHE A 99 -9.17 -9.96 17.43
N TYR A 100 -10.34 -10.51 17.10
CA TYR A 100 -10.69 -11.87 17.46
C TYR A 100 -9.72 -12.84 16.76
N PRO A 101 -8.92 -13.63 17.51
CA PRO A 101 -7.75 -14.31 16.93
C PRO A 101 -8.13 -15.54 16.09
N TYR A 102 -9.28 -16.16 16.34
CA TYR A 102 -9.78 -17.32 15.60
C TYR A 102 -11.25 -17.64 15.94
N PRO A 103 -12.10 -18.00 14.95
CA PRO A 103 -13.45 -18.53 15.18
C PRO A 103 -13.51 -19.77 16.08
N LYS A 104 -14.59 -19.92 16.85
CA LYS A 104 -14.85 -21.14 17.64
C LYS A 104 -14.82 -22.36 16.72
N GLY A 105 -14.04 -23.38 17.12
CA GLY A 105 -13.86 -24.62 16.34
C GLY A 105 -12.74 -24.56 15.30
N THR A 106 -12.01 -23.45 15.22
CA THR A 106 -10.80 -23.33 14.38
C THR A 106 -9.54 -23.27 15.24
N MET A 107 -8.39 -23.62 14.66
CA MET A 107 -7.11 -23.50 15.35
C MET A 107 -6.70 -22.02 15.50
N PRO A 108 -5.89 -21.67 16.51
CA PRO A 108 -5.30 -20.35 16.59
C PRO A 108 -4.65 -19.93 15.27
N LYS A 109 -4.84 -18.66 14.90
CA LYS A 109 -4.26 -18.10 13.66
C LYS A 109 -4.78 -18.77 12.39
N TYR A 110 -5.97 -19.37 12.39
CA TYR A 110 -6.60 -19.88 11.16
C TYR A 110 -6.87 -18.75 10.16
N VAL A 111 -7.49 -17.66 10.64
CA VAL A 111 -7.78 -16.44 9.87
C VAL A 111 -6.67 -15.40 10.04
N ASN A 112 -6.88 -14.18 9.51
CA ASN A 112 -6.03 -13.03 9.81
C ASN A 112 -6.15 -12.66 11.29
N TYR A 113 -5.06 -12.26 11.90
CA TYR A 113 -5.00 -11.90 13.32
C TYR A 113 -4.05 -10.74 13.53
N GLN A 114 -4.24 -10.01 14.63
CA GLN A 114 -3.36 -8.90 14.99
C GLN A 114 -2.00 -9.45 15.45
N CYS A 115 -0.97 -9.20 14.65
CA CYS A 115 0.41 -9.60 14.95
C CYS A 115 1.39 -8.42 14.96
N SER A 116 0.89 -7.19 15.04
CA SER A 116 1.71 -6.00 15.29
C SER A 116 0.97 -5.11 16.27
N ASP A 117 1.64 -4.75 17.36
CA ASP A 117 1.09 -3.96 18.46
C ASP A 117 1.61 -2.52 18.40
N TYR A 118 2.89 -2.39 18.06
CA TYR A 118 3.57 -1.15 17.75
C TYR A 118 4.06 -1.19 16.31
N GLU A 119 3.87 -0.09 15.59
CA GLU A 119 4.33 0.03 14.21
C GLU A 119 4.77 1.46 13.93
N TYR A 120 5.92 1.59 13.27
CA TYR A 120 6.52 2.88 12.93
C TYR A 120 6.98 2.87 11.48
N ALA A 121 6.84 4.02 10.83
CA ALA A 121 7.43 4.28 9.52
C ALA A 121 8.64 5.20 9.69
N LEU A 122 9.79 4.76 9.17
CA LEU A 122 11.05 5.48 9.18
C LEU A 122 11.20 6.21 7.84
N ASN A 123 10.73 7.45 7.79
CA ASN A 123 10.56 8.20 6.56
C ASN A 123 11.70 9.22 6.37
N PRO A 124 12.31 9.30 5.16
CA PRO A 124 12.89 10.55 4.71
C PRO A 124 11.76 11.56 4.44
N VAL A 125 11.98 12.82 4.80
CA VAL A 125 11.04 13.91 4.56
C VAL A 125 11.56 14.73 3.39
N SER A 126 10.71 15.02 2.40
CA SER A 126 11.12 15.83 1.25
C SER A 126 11.39 17.28 1.65
N GLU A 127 12.26 17.96 0.89
CA GLU A 127 12.64 19.36 1.13
C GLU A 127 11.44 20.32 1.14
N GLU A 128 10.39 20.04 0.36
CA GLU A 128 9.15 20.85 0.35
C GLU A 128 8.41 20.83 1.70
N TYR A 129 8.63 19.81 2.54
CA TYR A 129 8.06 19.69 3.88
C TYR A 129 9.09 19.95 4.99
N GLY A 130 10.24 20.54 4.66
CA GLY A 130 11.29 20.90 5.61
C GLY A 130 12.49 19.95 5.66
N GLY A 131 12.50 18.90 4.84
CA GLY A 131 13.63 17.99 4.70
C GLY A 131 13.90 17.12 5.94
N GLY A 132 14.97 16.32 5.87
CA GLY A 132 15.42 15.48 6.98
C GLY A 132 14.71 14.14 7.09
N THR A 133 14.44 13.70 8.32
CA THR A 133 13.89 12.38 8.61
C THR A 133 12.86 12.42 9.74
N GLU A 134 11.86 11.56 9.67
CA GLU A 134 10.81 11.43 10.69
C GLU A 134 10.53 9.95 10.97
N MET A 135 10.40 9.60 12.26
CA MET A 135 9.77 8.35 12.67
C MET A 135 8.30 8.59 12.98
N TYR A 136 7.42 8.19 12.07
CA TYR A 136 5.98 8.40 12.19
C TYR A 136 5.31 7.19 12.86
N ARG A 137 4.43 7.44 13.84
CA ARG A 137 3.68 6.38 14.52
C ARG A 137 2.54 5.88 13.65
N ILE A 138 2.62 4.61 13.23
CA ILE A 138 1.61 3.97 12.41
C ILE A 138 0.59 3.21 13.26
N ARG A 139 1.06 2.57 14.34
CA ARG A 139 0.23 1.80 15.28
C ARG A 139 0.77 1.90 16.69
N HIS A 140 -0.16 1.93 17.65
CA HIS A 140 0.11 1.89 19.08
C HIS A 140 -1.08 1.20 19.77
N PRO A 141 -0.92 0.47 20.89
CA PRO A 141 -2.01 -0.28 21.53
C PRO A 141 -3.24 0.58 21.86
N GLN A 142 -3.00 1.81 22.31
CA GLN A 142 -4.05 2.79 22.64
C GLN A 142 -4.62 3.53 21.44
N MET A 143 -4.05 3.35 20.24
CA MET A 143 -4.54 3.99 19.02
C MET A 143 -5.59 3.10 18.34
N PRO A 144 -6.69 3.68 17.80
CA PRO A 144 -7.57 2.95 16.90
C PRO A 144 -6.81 2.56 15.61
N LEU A 145 -7.16 1.43 15.03
CA LEU A 145 -6.66 1.06 13.70
C LEU A 145 -7.18 2.06 12.65
N LYS A 146 -6.27 2.71 11.93
CA LYS A 146 -6.58 3.70 10.89
C LYS A 146 -5.51 3.71 9.80
N HIS A 147 -5.88 4.15 8.60
CA HIS A 147 -5.03 4.19 7.41
C HIS A 147 -4.38 5.56 7.19
N HIS A 148 -4.47 6.46 8.17
CA HIS A 148 -3.88 7.81 8.14
C HIS A 148 -4.34 8.67 6.96
N TYR A 149 -5.55 8.45 6.44
CA TYR A 149 -6.12 9.33 5.43
C TYR A 149 -6.48 10.70 6.02
N PRO A 150 -6.36 11.80 5.25
CA PRO A 150 -6.66 13.16 5.75
C PRO A 150 -8.05 13.33 6.36
N ARG A 151 -9.02 12.53 5.91
CA ARG A 151 -10.42 12.54 6.38
C ARG A 151 -10.69 11.67 7.61
N GLN A 152 -9.71 10.91 8.09
CA GLN A 152 -9.89 10.07 9.27
C GLN A 152 -9.76 10.89 10.56
N PRO A 153 -10.50 10.54 11.63
CA PRO A 153 -10.35 11.20 12.93
C PRO A 153 -8.89 11.23 13.39
N LYS A 154 -8.50 12.37 13.95
CA LYS A 154 -7.20 12.53 14.60
C LYS A 154 -7.23 11.90 16.00
N THR A 155 -6.09 11.41 16.42
CA THR A 155 -5.82 10.85 17.73
C THR A 155 -4.64 11.60 18.33
N SER A 156 -4.50 11.59 19.66
CA SER A 156 -3.32 12.16 20.33
C SER A 156 -2.01 11.42 20.00
N PHE A 157 -2.11 10.25 19.35
CA PHE A 157 -0.98 9.43 18.93
C PHE A 157 -0.60 9.65 17.45
N ASP A 158 -1.33 10.43 16.68
CA ASP A 158 -0.92 10.71 15.30
C ASP A 158 0.31 11.62 15.27
N GLY A 159 1.26 11.32 14.37
CA GLY A 159 2.45 12.15 14.11
C GLY A 159 3.78 11.50 14.48
N ALA A 160 4.84 12.29 14.33
CA ALA A 160 6.20 11.96 14.76
C ALA A 160 6.26 11.48 16.22
N VAL A 161 7.09 10.47 16.46
CA VAL A 161 7.45 10.06 17.82
C VAL A 161 8.38 11.11 18.44
N LYS A 162 7.92 11.74 19.52
CA LYS A 162 8.72 12.73 20.27
C LYS A 162 9.96 12.08 20.89
N GLY A 163 11.13 12.66 20.65
CA GLY A 163 12.40 12.18 21.22
C GLY A 163 13.02 11.00 20.47
N ALA A 164 12.37 10.50 19.42
CA ALA A 164 12.98 9.54 18.52
C ALA A 164 14.11 10.18 17.71
N LYS A 165 15.10 9.35 17.33
CA LYS A 165 16.17 9.73 16.42
C LYS A 165 16.16 8.78 15.24
N LEU A 166 16.34 9.33 14.04
CA LEU A 166 16.41 8.57 12.81
C LEU A 166 17.53 9.18 11.96
N ILE A 167 18.37 8.31 11.39
CA ILE A 167 19.39 8.66 10.42
C ILE A 167 19.22 7.69 9.25
N ILE A 168 19.19 8.24 8.04
CA ILE A 168 19.16 7.48 6.79
C ILE A 168 20.33 7.97 5.93
N VAL A 169 21.27 7.08 5.63
CA VAL A 169 22.45 7.39 4.80
C VAL A 169 22.47 6.45 3.59
N ARG A 170 22.92 6.96 2.46
CA ARG A 170 23.18 6.17 1.24
C ARG A 170 24.67 6.15 0.96
N GLU A 171 25.24 4.95 0.95
CA GLU A 171 26.64 4.70 0.59
C GLU A 171 26.68 3.81 -0.65
N GLY A 172 26.91 4.41 -1.82
CA GLY A 172 26.79 3.71 -3.09
C GLY A 172 25.39 3.14 -3.30
N ASN A 173 25.29 1.80 -3.37
CA ASN A 173 24.02 1.07 -3.53
C ASN A 173 23.43 0.59 -2.19
N THR A 174 24.02 0.96 -1.06
CA THR A 174 23.57 0.54 0.27
C THR A 174 22.79 1.66 0.94
N ARG A 175 21.59 1.35 1.45
CA ARG A 175 20.81 2.22 2.33
C ARG A 175 21.00 1.78 3.78
N ILE A 176 21.62 2.64 4.58
CA ILE A 176 21.83 2.42 6.02
C ILE A 176 20.76 3.22 6.76
N VAL A 177 20.01 2.54 7.64
CA VAL A 177 18.93 3.14 8.44
C VAL A 177 19.21 2.82 9.90
N GLU A 178 19.41 3.86 10.70
CA GLU A 178 19.59 3.76 12.15
C GLU A 178 18.49 4.54 12.86
N ALA A 179 17.85 3.90 13.85
CA ALA A 179 16.75 4.50 14.59
C ALA A 179 16.90 4.24 16.10
N ALA A 180 16.51 5.23 16.90
CA ALA A 180 16.37 5.10 18.34
C ALA A 180 14.96 5.49 18.77
N ILE A 181 14.29 4.58 19.47
CA ILE A 181 12.93 4.75 19.99
C ILE A 181 13.01 4.92 21.51
N PRO A 182 12.44 5.98 22.11
CA PRO A 182 12.39 6.10 23.57
C PRO A 182 11.65 4.92 24.20
N TRP A 183 12.14 4.35 25.29
CA TRP A 183 11.45 3.23 25.95
C TRP A 183 10.04 3.58 26.44
N SER A 184 9.79 4.85 26.77
CA SER A 184 8.47 5.36 27.11
C SER A 184 7.45 5.26 25.98
N GLU A 185 7.90 5.13 24.74
CA GLU A 185 7.07 4.94 23.54
C GLU A 185 6.65 3.48 23.33
N ILE A 186 7.44 2.53 23.84
CA ILE A 186 7.25 1.08 23.67
C ILE A 186 7.40 0.34 25.03
N PRO A 187 6.61 0.68 26.06
CA PRO A 187 6.83 0.20 27.42
C PRO A 187 6.75 -1.32 27.58
N GLU A 188 5.89 -2.01 26.82
CA GLU A 188 5.80 -3.48 26.88
C GLU A 188 7.00 -4.16 26.21
N VAL A 189 7.62 -3.52 25.22
CA VAL A 189 8.91 -4.00 24.67
C VAL A 189 9.97 -3.90 25.76
N TRP A 190 10.09 -2.73 26.40
CA TRP A 190 11.06 -2.51 27.48
C TRP A 190 10.89 -3.52 28.62
N LYS A 191 9.64 -3.77 29.04
CA LYS A 191 9.34 -4.78 30.06
C LYS A 191 9.86 -6.17 29.69
N LYS A 192 9.71 -6.61 28.43
CA LYS A 192 10.24 -7.90 27.98
C LYS A 192 11.78 -7.91 28.02
N VAL A 193 12.43 -6.79 27.68
CA VAL A 193 13.88 -6.64 27.78
C VAL A 193 14.35 -6.79 29.23
N GLU A 194 13.73 -6.08 30.17
CA GLU A 194 14.05 -6.17 31.61
C GLU A 194 13.86 -7.58 32.17
N GLU A 195 12.86 -8.30 31.68
CA GLU A 195 12.59 -9.70 32.04
C GLU A 195 13.54 -10.70 31.33
N GLY A 196 14.44 -10.24 30.46
CA GLY A 196 15.34 -11.09 29.69
C GLY A 196 14.62 -11.99 28.68
N LYS A 197 13.43 -11.57 28.22
CA LYS A 197 12.59 -12.31 27.27
C LYS A 197 12.83 -11.85 25.84
N THR A 198 12.51 -12.74 24.90
CA THR A 198 12.47 -12.39 23.49
C THR A 198 11.29 -11.46 23.17
N VAL A 199 11.42 -10.69 22.10
CA VAL A 199 10.35 -9.89 21.50
C VAL A 199 10.15 -10.33 20.06
N LYS A 200 8.92 -10.31 19.57
CA LYS A 200 8.67 -10.55 18.15
C LYS A 200 8.83 -9.24 17.38
N PHE A 201 9.66 -9.28 16.35
CA PHE A 201 10.05 -8.12 15.58
C PHE A 201 10.05 -8.42 14.09
N SER A 202 9.62 -7.45 13.30
CA SER A 202 9.66 -7.50 11.83
C SER A 202 9.94 -6.12 11.25
N TYR A 203 10.45 -6.12 10.02
CA TYR A 203 10.58 -4.92 9.21
C TYR A 203 10.13 -5.18 7.77
N ARG A 204 9.73 -4.09 7.11
CA ARG A 204 9.47 -4.00 5.68
C ARG A 204 10.29 -2.86 5.09
N VAL A 205 11.07 -3.16 4.06
CA VAL A 205 11.84 -2.19 3.28
C VAL A 205 11.02 -1.88 2.04
N ASN A 206 10.53 -0.64 1.95
CA ASN A 206 9.90 -0.12 0.75
C ASN A 206 10.92 0.64 -0.10
N ASP A 207 10.70 0.54 -1.40
CA ASP A 207 11.52 1.12 -2.44
C ASP A 207 10.59 1.83 -3.44
N ASN A 208 10.96 3.04 -3.82
CA ASN A 208 10.16 3.89 -4.69
C ASN A 208 10.21 3.52 -6.18
N THR A 209 10.93 2.45 -6.56
CA THR A 209 10.98 1.99 -7.95
C THR A 209 9.84 1.02 -8.32
N ASN A 210 8.93 0.73 -7.38
CA ASN A 210 7.79 -0.17 -7.57
C ASN A 210 8.22 -1.57 -8.06
N ARG A 211 9.39 -2.05 -7.62
CA ARG A 211 9.93 -3.39 -7.95
C ARG A 211 9.67 -4.44 -6.88
N GLY A 212 8.92 -4.08 -5.87
CA GLY A 212 8.58 -4.91 -4.73
C GLY A 212 9.20 -4.40 -3.42
N CYS A 213 9.01 -5.18 -2.36
CA CYS A 213 9.50 -4.87 -1.03
C CYS A 213 10.30 -6.05 -0.46
N MET A 214 11.12 -5.79 0.55
CA MET A 214 11.74 -6.83 1.36
C MET A 214 11.06 -6.88 2.72
N GLU A 215 10.58 -8.05 3.13
CA GLU A 215 10.05 -8.26 4.48
C GLU A 215 10.85 -9.35 5.20
N LEU A 216 11.20 -9.08 6.46
CA LEU A 216 12.00 -10.00 7.27
C LEU A 216 11.36 -11.40 7.41
N SER A 217 10.04 -11.42 7.60
CA SER A 217 9.26 -12.64 7.80
C SER A 217 8.99 -13.42 6.51
N LYS A 218 9.30 -12.88 5.33
CA LYS A 218 8.95 -13.50 4.06
C LYS A 218 9.55 -14.91 3.94
N ASN A 219 8.72 -15.89 3.62
CA ASN A 219 9.09 -17.30 3.46
C ASN A 219 9.77 -17.95 4.68
N ARG A 220 9.60 -17.40 5.89
CA ARG A 220 10.05 -18.04 7.13
C ARG A 220 9.01 -19.05 7.59
N SER A 221 9.45 -20.21 8.10
CA SER A 221 8.55 -21.30 8.50
C SER A 221 7.55 -20.92 9.59
N VAL A 222 7.90 -19.97 10.45
CA VAL A 222 7.03 -19.46 11.53
C VAL A 222 6.01 -18.42 11.04
N ALA A 223 6.20 -17.88 9.83
CA ALA A 223 5.39 -16.81 9.28
C ALA A 223 4.51 -17.32 8.13
N LYS A 224 3.24 -16.89 8.16
CA LYS A 224 2.32 -17.03 7.03
C LYS A 224 1.97 -15.65 6.48
N ILE A 225 1.34 -15.60 5.31
CA ILE A 225 0.72 -14.37 4.81
C ILE A 225 -0.34 -13.90 5.83
N ASN A 226 -0.23 -12.64 6.27
CA ASN A 226 -1.10 -11.99 7.24
C ASN A 226 -0.96 -10.47 7.16
N GLY A 227 -2.00 -9.69 7.46
CA GLY A 227 -2.00 -8.22 7.44
C GLY A 227 -1.19 -7.58 8.58
N SER A 228 0.13 -7.74 8.54
CA SER A 228 1.04 -7.46 9.67
C SER A 228 1.49 -6.01 9.74
N PHE A 229 1.66 -5.35 8.60
CA PHE A 229 1.92 -3.92 8.51
C PHE A 229 0.67 -3.18 8.03
N GLN A 230 0.62 -1.89 8.28
CA GLN A 230 -0.41 -1.00 7.74
C GLN A 230 -0.34 -0.94 6.22
N VAL A 231 -1.48 -0.65 5.58
CA VAL A 231 -1.78 -1.02 4.19
C VAL A 231 -2.05 -2.54 4.10
N ASP A 232 -2.81 -3.05 5.07
CA ASP A 232 -3.12 -4.46 5.29
C ASP A 232 -3.92 -5.15 4.16
N TRP A 233 -4.28 -4.40 3.11
CA TRP A 233 -4.85 -4.91 1.87
C TRP A 233 -3.80 -5.33 0.83
N VAL A 234 -2.50 -5.10 1.07
CA VAL A 234 -1.41 -5.68 0.26
C VAL A 234 -0.78 -6.88 0.96
N GLU A 235 0.02 -7.66 0.22
CA GLU A 235 0.70 -8.82 0.79
C GLU A 235 1.69 -8.39 1.88
N HIS A 236 1.54 -9.05 3.04
CA HIS A 236 2.37 -8.92 4.23
C HIS A 236 2.56 -10.30 4.87
N TRP A 237 3.63 -10.46 5.65
CA TRP A 237 3.98 -11.69 6.36
C TRP A 237 3.94 -11.52 7.87
N ALA A 238 3.42 -12.53 8.57
CA ALA A 238 3.21 -12.51 10.02
C ALA A 238 4.48 -12.14 10.80
N ASN A 239 4.35 -11.18 11.72
CA ASN A 239 5.41 -10.79 12.65
C ASN A 239 5.47 -11.78 13.83
N GLU A 240 6.15 -12.90 13.60
CA GLU A 240 6.25 -14.02 14.54
C GLU A 240 7.70 -14.42 14.86
N LEU A 241 8.68 -13.76 14.24
CA LEU A 241 10.10 -14.01 14.48
C LEU A 241 10.51 -13.40 15.81
N GLU A 242 11.14 -14.21 16.65
CA GLU A 242 11.61 -13.79 17.97
C GLU A 242 13.07 -13.34 17.93
N PHE A 243 13.34 -12.24 18.62
CA PHE A 243 14.66 -11.64 18.78
C PHE A 243 14.95 -11.42 20.27
N ALA A 244 16.22 -11.59 20.64
CA ALA A 244 16.74 -11.20 21.95
C ALA A 244 17.56 -9.92 21.81
N PHE A 245 17.65 -9.14 22.88
CA PHE A 245 18.54 -7.99 22.94
C PHE A 245 19.94 -8.43 23.35
N GLU A 246 20.97 -7.84 22.74
CA GLU A 246 22.35 -8.01 23.18
C GLU A 246 22.54 -7.45 24.60
N LYS A 247 23.43 -8.08 25.37
CA LYS A 247 23.72 -7.72 26.76
C LYS A 247 24.83 -6.70 26.88
#